data_AF-A0A966F9V9-F1
#
_entry.id   AF-A0A966F9V9-F1
#
_cell.length_a   1.000
_cell.length_b   1.000
_cell.length_c   1.000
_cell.angle_alpha   90.00
_cell.angle_beta   90.00
_cell.angle_gamma   90.00
#
_symmetry.space_group_name_H-M   'P 1'
#
loop_
_entity.id
_entity.type
_entity.pdbx_description
1 polymer ?
#
loop_
_entity_poly.entity_id
_entity_poly.type
_entity_poly.pdbx_seq_one_letter_code
_entity_poly.pdbx_strand_id
1 'polypeptide(L)'
;EIAEEDLIPAEETIITLTQGGYIKRLNPATYKIQKRGGKGILGMKTIGEDIVEHFICANTHDNLLFFSDSGKVFQTPVYEIPEGQRVAKGRGLLNFLEISTQEKVLSLMPLSKKEKDSTKYLVICTKDGIIKKTAISEFENVRRSGLIAITLKKGDLLRKVSKTTGLDEIILVTKKGQSIRFKEKEIRPMGRVASGVKGIRPRKNDEVVGMDVIKMQISNGKLQIDKKRKDYLLVVTENGYGKRTDLKEYRLQGRGGTGIKTAKITSKTGSLVASRVLLGGEEDLIVISQKGQVIRTKISSIPILSRPTQGVRIMKLEEEDKVASATCI
;
A
#
# COMPACT_ATOMS: atom_id res chain seq x y z
N GLU A 1 -29.06 -11.55 -20.10
CA GLU A 1 -27.70 -11.64 -20.68
C GLU A 1 -26.74 -11.78 -19.51
N ILE A 2 -25.83 -12.76 -19.53
CA ILE A 2 -24.86 -12.99 -18.44
C ILE A 2 -23.66 -12.08 -18.73
N ALA A 3 -23.27 -11.24 -17.78
CA ALA A 3 -22.10 -10.38 -17.97
C ALA A 3 -20.82 -11.23 -17.90
N GLU A 4 -19.77 -10.85 -18.62
CA GLU A 4 -18.47 -11.56 -18.57
C GLU A 4 -17.93 -11.68 -17.13
N GLU A 5 -18.18 -10.67 -16.30
CA GLU A 5 -17.85 -10.66 -14.88
C GLU A 5 -18.54 -11.79 -14.09
N ASP A 6 -19.77 -12.18 -14.46
CA ASP A 6 -20.54 -13.23 -13.79
C ASP A 6 -19.95 -14.64 -14.06
N LEU A 7 -19.13 -14.78 -15.11
CA LEU A 7 -18.42 -16.02 -15.43
C LEU A 7 -17.09 -16.15 -14.67
N ILE A 8 -16.61 -15.07 -14.05
CA ILE A 8 -15.33 -15.06 -13.34
C ILE A 8 -15.58 -15.31 -11.84
N PRO A 9 -14.92 -16.28 -11.21
CA PRO A 9 -15.05 -16.50 -9.77
C PRO A 9 -14.44 -15.33 -8.98
N ALA A 10 -15.09 -14.97 -7.87
CA ALA A 10 -14.59 -13.98 -6.94
C ALA A 10 -13.49 -14.59 -6.06
N GLU A 11 -12.23 -14.28 -6.37
CA GLU A 11 -11.06 -14.89 -5.74
C GLU A 11 -10.04 -13.84 -5.31
N GLU A 12 -9.35 -14.10 -4.21
CA GLU A 12 -8.20 -13.29 -3.80
C GLU A 12 -7.03 -13.50 -4.77
N THR A 13 -6.42 -12.41 -5.21
CA THR A 13 -5.32 -12.40 -6.15
C THR A 13 -4.25 -11.40 -5.77
N ILE A 14 -3.01 -11.67 -6.19
CA ILE A 14 -1.89 -10.75 -6.08
C ILE A 14 -1.67 -10.08 -7.42
N ILE A 15 -1.65 -8.75 -7.42
CA ILE A 15 -1.26 -7.95 -8.58
C ILE A 15 0.21 -7.58 -8.45
N THR A 16 0.97 -7.89 -9.49
CA THR A 16 2.37 -7.45 -9.63
C THR A 16 2.46 -6.47 -10.78
N LEU A 17 3.10 -5.32 -10.56
CA LEU A 17 3.42 -4.34 -11.59
C LEU A 17 4.91 -3.99 -11.52
N THR A 18 5.59 -4.06 -12.65
CA THR A 18 7.00 -3.70 -12.78
C THR A 18 7.17 -2.23 -13.15
N GLN A 19 8.38 -1.70 -12.93
CA GLN A 19 8.73 -0.33 -13.34
C GLN A 19 8.60 -0.14 -14.86
N GLY A 20 8.88 -1.19 -15.64
CA GLY A 20 8.67 -1.21 -17.10
C GLY A 20 7.21 -1.27 -17.54
N GLY A 21 6.25 -1.24 -16.61
CA GLY A 21 4.82 -1.19 -16.93
C GLY A 21 4.21 -2.55 -17.30
N TYR A 22 4.77 -3.66 -16.81
CA TYR A 22 4.21 -4.99 -17.01
C TYR A 22 3.38 -5.43 -15.81
N ILE A 23 2.13 -5.82 -16.06
CA ILE A 23 1.16 -6.20 -15.05
C ILE A 23 0.65 -7.63 -15.26
N LYS A 24 0.39 -8.32 -14.15
CA LYS A 24 -0.25 -9.63 -14.10
C LYS A 24 -0.96 -9.85 -12.77
N ARG A 25 -1.88 -10.81 -12.74
CA ARG A 25 -2.47 -11.35 -11.52
C ARG A 25 -1.95 -12.76 -11.23
N LEU A 26 -1.91 -13.13 -9.96
CA LEU A 26 -1.36 -14.39 -9.47
C LEU A 26 -2.24 -14.94 -8.35
N ASN A 27 -2.51 -16.24 -8.36
CA ASN A 27 -3.11 -16.90 -7.20
C ASN A 27 -2.09 -16.88 -6.01
N PRO A 28 -2.44 -16.33 -4.83
CA PRO A 28 -1.56 -16.27 -3.66
C PRO A 28 -1.05 -17.65 -3.21
N ALA A 29 -1.82 -18.72 -3.43
CA ALA A 29 -1.45 -20.10 -3.11
C ALA A 29 -0.21 -20.58 -3.89
N THR A 30 0.14 -19.94 -5.00
CA THR A 30 1.38 -20.21 -5.76
C THR A 30 2.65 -19.98 -4.91
N TYR A 31 2.58 -19.09 -3.92
CA TYR A 31 3.66 -18.87 -2.96
C TYR A 31 3.40 -19.71 -1.70
N LYS A 32 4.20 -20.75 -1.49
CA LYS A 32 4.13 -21.57 -0.27
C LYS A 32 4.70 -20.80 0.93
N ILE A 33 4.10 -21.02 2.09
CA ILE A 33 4.57 -20.45 3.36
C ILE A 33 5.99 -20.95 3.67
N GLN A 34 6.84 -20.04 4.08
CA GLN A 34 8.21 -20.27 4.48
C GLN A 34 8.48 -19.69 5.87
N LYS A 35 9.50 -20.21 6.54
CA LYS A 35 9.97 -19.63 7.82
C LYS A 35 10.55 -18.25 7.57
N ARG A 36 10.20 -17.31 8.46
CA ARG A 36 10.77 -15.97 8.52
C ARG A 36 12.31 -16.05 8.49
N GLY A 37 12.94 -15.20 7.68
CA GLY A 37 14.40 -15.15 7.49
C GLY A 37 14.91 -16.04 6.36
N GLY A 38 14.03 -16.77 5.66
CA GLY A 38 14.36 -17.51 4.44
C GLY A 38 14.72 -16.60 3.26
N LYS A 39 15.30 -17.20 2.22
CA LYS A 39 15.65 -16.49 0.97
C LYS A 39 14.44 -16.18 0.08
N GLY A 40 13.32 -16.85 0.30
CA GLY A 40 12.21 -16.83 -0.63
C GLY A 40 12.45 -17.73 -1.85
N ILE A 41 11.54 -17.65 -2.80
CA ILE A 41 11.61 -18.33 -4.11
C ILE A 41 11.49 -17.31 -5.23
N LEU A 42 11.97 -17.66 -6.41
CA LEU A 42 11.84 -16.79 -7.58
C LEU A 42 10.36 -16.59 -7.92
N GLY A 43 9.89 -15.36 -7.74
CA GLY A 43 8.51 -14.95 -7.90
C GLY A 43 8.24 -14.09 -9.11
N MET A 44 9.28 -13.61 -9.82
CA MET A 44 9.21 -13.01 -11.15
C MET A 44 10.60 -13.02 -11.78
N LYS A 45 10.74 -13.33 -13.07
CA LYS A 45 11.99 -13.13 -13.81
C LYS A 45 12.02 -11.69 -14.32
N THR A 46 12.96 -10.90 -13.83
CA THR A 46 13.26 -9.58 -14.38
C THR A 46 14.09 -9.74 -15.66
N ILE A 47 13.89 -8.87 -16.65
CA ILE A 47 14.69 -8.85 -17.89
C ILE A 47 15.47 -7.53 -17.90
N GLY A 48 16.79 -7.61 -17.97
CA GLY A 48 17.66 -6.44 -17.84
C GLY A 48 17.49 -5.76 -16.48
N GLU A 49 17.18 -4.47 -16.49
CA GLU A 49 17.02 -3.63 -15.30
C GLU A 49 15.56 -3.47 -14.82
N ASP A 50 14.60 -4.20 -15.41
CA ASP A 50 13.17 -4.06 -15.05
C ASP A 50 12.88 -4.69 -13.69
N ILE A 51 12.68 -3.87 -12.66
CA ILE A 51 12.41 -4.32 -11.29
C ILE A 51 10.92 -4.33 -10.95
N VAL A 52 10.54 -5.14 -9.96
CA VAL A 52 9.21 -5.09 -9.36
C VAL A 52 9.03 -3.75 -8.64
N GLU A 53 7.91 -3.08 -8.86
CA GLU A 53 7.58 -1.82 -8.19
C GLU A 53 6.36 -1.97 -7.27
N HIS A 54 5.27 -2.56 -7.74
CA HIS A 54 4.06 -2.78 -6.94
C HIS A 54 3.74 -4.26 -6.80
N PHE A 55 3.32 -4.62 -5.59
CA PHE A 55 2.88 -5.98 -5.25
C PHE A 55 1.82 -5.86 -4.16
N ILE A 56 0.56 -6.06 -4.55
CA ILE A 56 -0.61 -5.81 -3.70
C ILE A 56 -1.63 -6.94 -3.82
N CYS A 57 -2.46 -7.10 -2.79
CA CYS A 57 -3.61 -8.01 -2.84
C CYS A 57 -4.84 -7.28 -3.35
N ALA A 58 -5.70 -7.99 -4.08
CA ALA A 58 -6.98 -7.54 -4.60
C ALA A 58 -7.93 -8.75 -4.73
N ASN A 59 -9.21 -8.51 -5.04
CA ASN A 59 -10.13 -9.53 -5.51
C ASN A 59 -10.32 -9.42 -7.03
N THR A 60 -10.58 -10.53 -7.71
CA THR A 60 -10.87 -10.56 -9.16
C THR A 60 -12.03 -9.65 -9.57
N HIS A 61 -13.02 -9.45 -8.68
CA HIS A 61 -14.18 -8.57 -8.91
C HIS A 61 -13.94 -7.10 -8.52
N ASP A 62 -12.75 -6.74 -8.05
CA ASP A 62 -12.42 -5.35 -7.76
C ASP A 62 -12.15 -4.56 -9.03
N ASN A 63 -12.38 -3.25 -8.98
CA ASN A 63 -11.76 -2.32 -9.92
C ASN A 63 -10.38 -1.94 -9.39
N LEU A 64 -9.34 -2.04 -10.22
CA LEU A 64 -8.02 -1.59 -9.86
C LEU A 64 -7.81 -0.15 -10.30
N LEU A 65 -7.59 0.75 -9.34
CA LEU A 65 -7.27 2.15 -9.60
C LEU A 65 -5.75 2.36 -9.67
N PHE A 66 -5.30 3.05 -10.71
CA PHE A 66 -3.90 3.35 -11.02
C PHE A 66 -3.67 4.84 -10.90
N PHE A 67 -2.89 5.26 -9.90
CA PHE A 67 -2.57 6.67 -9.68
C PHE A 67 -1.21 6.99 -10.25
N SER A 68 -1.11 8.02 -11.09
CA SER A 68 0.10 8.35 -11.81
C SER A 68 0.88 9.55 -11.25
N ASP A 69 2.08 9.76 -11.77
CA ASP A 69 2.94 10.91 -11.50
C ASP A 69 2.44 12.22 -12.11
N SER A 70 1.53 12.17 -13.09
CA SER A 70 0.77 13.32 -13.56
C SER A 70 -0.38 13.72 -12.63
N GLY A 71 -0.63 12.94 -11.58
CA GLY A 71 -1.74 13.15 -10.65
C GLY A 71 -3.10 12.70 -11.20
N LYS A 72 -3.12 11.89 -12.26
CA LYS A 72 -4.33 11.24 -12.78
C LYS A 72 -4.58 9.91 -12.07
N VAL A 73 -5.82 9.42 -12.20
CA VAL A 73 -6.22 8.07 -11.86
C VAL A 73 -6.89 7.41 -13.05
N PHE A 74 -6.52 6.16 -13.32
CA PHE A 74 -7.09 5.30 -14.35
C PHE A 74 -7.70 4.06 -13.69
N GLN A 75 -8.55 3.31 -14.41
CA GLN A 75 -9.04 2.04 -13.89
C GLN A 75 -9.11 0.95 -14.95
N THR A 76 -8.97 -0.29 -14.48
CA THR A 76 -9.39 -1.49 -15.19
C THR A 76 -9.96 -2.49 -14.16
N PRO A 77 -10.97 -3.30 -14.52
CA PRO A 77 -11.37 -4.44 -13.68
C PRO A 77 -10.20 -5.40 -13.47
N VAL A 78 -10.08 -5.98 -12.28
CA VAL A 78 -8.95 -6.87 -11.94
C VAL A 78 -8.98 -8.14 -12.79
N TYR A 79 -10.16 -8.70 -13.10
CA TYR A 79 -10.27 -9.91 -13.90
C TYR A 79 -9.73 -9.76 -15.34
N GLU A 80 -9.71 -8.54 -15.90
CA GLU A 80 -9.13 -8.28 -17.23
C GLU A 80 -7.61 -8.41 -17.23
N ILE A 81 -6.98 -8.25 -16.06
CA ILE A 81 -5.54 -8.47 -15.90
C ILE A 81 -5.29 -9.98 -16.01
N PRO A 82 -4.40 -10.42 -16.92
CA PRO A 82 -4.21 -11.83 -17.19
C PRO A 82 -3.59 -12.54 -16.00
N GLU A 83 -4.10 -13.73 -15.70
CA GLU A 83 -3.42 -14.65 -14.81
C GLU A 83 -2.14 -15.13 -15.45
N GLY A 84 -1.05 -15.05 -14.71
CA GLY A 84 0.26 -15.46 -15.19
C GLY A 84 0.89 -16.50 -14.29
N GLN A 85 1.88 -17.22 -14.83
CA GLN A 85 2.80 -17.99 -14.00
C GLN A 85 3.64 -17.04 -13.13
N ARG A 86 4.09 -17.49 -11.95
CA ARG A 86 4.89 -16.61 -11.06
C ARG A 86 6.12 -16.06 -11.78
N VAL A 87 6.82 -16.84 -12.58
CA VAL A 87 8.03 -16.35 -13.26
C VAL A 87 7.75 -15.44 -14.46
N ALA A 88 6.52 -15.42 -15.00
CA ALA A 88 6.17 -14.65 -16.19
C ALA A 88 6.19 -13.13 -15.94
N LYS A 89 6.43 -12.34 -16.99
CA LYS A 89 6.49 -10.87 -16.86
C LYS A 89 5.11 -10.21 -16.73
N GLY A 90 4.11 -10.76 -17.41
CA GLY A 90 2.78 -10.14 -17.55
C GLY A 90 2.64 -9.41 -18.89
N ARG A 91 1.60 -8.58 -19.01
CA ARG A 91 1.30 -7.77 -20.21
C ARG A 91 1.53 -6.29 -19.93
N GLY A 92 1.82 -5.51 -20.96
CA GLY A 92 2.03 -4.06 -20.80
C GLY A 92 0.74 -3.32 -20.40
N LEU A 93 0.86 -2.28 -19.56
CA LEU A 93 -0.26 -1.46 -19.09
C LEU A 93 -1.09 -0.83 -20.22
N LEU A 94 -0.47 -0.51 -21.35
CA LEU A 94 -1.13 0.06 -22.53
C LEU A 94 -2.23 -0.83 -23.12
N ASN A 95 -2.24 -2.13 -22.80
CA ASN A 95 -3.31 -3.03 -23.21
C ASN A 95 -4.61 -2.83 -22.41
N PHE A 96 -4.53 -2.17 -21.25
CA PHE A 96 -5.64 -2.03 -20.30
C PHE A 96 -6.01 -0.57 -20.06
N LEU A 97 -5.06 0.35 -20.20
CA LEU A 97 -5.22 1.77 -19.89
C LEU A 97 -4.77 2.63 -21.08
N GLU A 98 -5.47 3.72 -21.33
CA GLU A 98 -5.07 4.77 -22.28
C GLU A 98 -4.09 5.75 -21.58
N ILE A 99 -3.07 5.18 -20.94
CA ILE A 99 -2.02 5.91 -20.24
C ILE A 99 -0.91 6.30 -21.21
N SER A 100 -0.30 7.47 -21.03
CA SER A 100 0.85 7.86 -21.84
C SER A 100 2.07 6.98 -21.54
N THR A 101 2.91 6.71 -22.53
CA THR A 101 4.18 5.97 -22.34
C THR A 101 5.17 6.68 -21.41
N GLN A 102 5.01 7.98 -21.20
CA GLN A 102 5.85 8.77 -20.29
C GLN A 102 5.30 8.83 -18.86
N GLU A 103 4.05 8.39 -18.67
CA GLU A 103 3.34 8.52 -17.40
C GLU A 103 3.58 7.28 -16.54
N LYS A 104 3.99 7.50 -15.29
CA LYS A 104 4.39 6.42 -14.38
C LYS A 104 3.34 6.18 -13.32
N VAL A 105 3.01 4.92 -13.07
CA VAL A 105 2.09 4.52 -11.99
C VAL A 105 2.81 4.56 -10.65
N LEU A 106 2.36 5.43 -9.76
CA LEU A 106 2.93 5.64 -8.42
C LEU A 106 2.19 4.88 -7.32
N SER A 107 0.93 4.49 -7.54
CA SER A 107 0.18 3.72 -6.55
C SER A 107 -0.96 2.94 -7.19
N LEU A 108 -1.19 1.75 -6.65
CA LEU A 108 -2.31 0.89 -6.98
C LEU A 108 -3.26 0.80 -5.79
N MET A 109 -4.57 0.90 -6.04
CA MET A 109 -5.59 0.73 -5.02
C MET A 109 -6.77 -0.09 -5.56
N PRO A 110 -7.02 -1.29 -5.02
CA PRO A 110 -8.21 -2.04 -5.35
C PRO A 110 -9.44 -1.42 -4.68
N LEU A 111 -10.51 -1.29 -5.45
CA LEU A 111 -11.79 -0.76 -5.03
C LEU A 111 -12.90 -1.78 -5.34
N SER A 112 -13.38 -2.45 -4.30
CA SER A 112 -14.49 -3.38 -4.43
C SER A 112 -15.80 -2.66 -4.65
N LYS A 113 -16.68 -3.21 -5.50
CA LYS A 113 -18.07 -2.72 -5.65
C LYS A 113 -18.83 -2.81 -4.32
N LYS A 114 -18.60 -3.86 -3.53
CA LYS A 114 -19.26 -4.10 -2.23
C LYS A 114 -18.81 -3.12 -1.13
N GLU A 115 -17.60 -2.57 -1.24
CA GLU A 115 -17.06 -1.63 -0.24
C GLU A 115 -17.51 -0.18 -0.47
N LYS A 116 -18.15 0.12 -1.61
CA LYS A 116 -18.63 1.47 -1.93
C LYS A 116 -19.59 2.02 -0.88
N ASP A 117 -20.41 1.16 -0.28
CA ASP A 117 -21.42 1.60 0.70
C ASP A 117 -20.83 1.99 2.07
N SER A 118 -19.68 1.41 2.43
CA SER A 118 -18.99 1.71 3.70
C SER A 118 -17.88 2.76 3.55
N THR A 119 -17.34 2.92 2.34
CA THR A 119 -16.28 3.89 2.04
C THR A 119 -16.88 5.23 1.66
N LYS A 120 -16.51 6.31 2.36
CA LYS A 120 -16.99 7.66 2.04
C LYS A 120 -15.95 8.51 1.31
N TYR A 121 -14.68 8.28 1.58
CA TYR A 121 -13.60 9.09 1.04
C TYR A 121 -12.41 8.25 0.59
N LEU A 122 -11.69 8.78 -0.39
CA LEU A 122 -10.32 8.40 -0.68
C LEU A 122 -9.38 9.45 -0.08
N VAL A 123 -8.44 8.97 0.72
CA VAL A 123 -7.34 9.77 1.26
C VAL A 123 -6.09 9.46 0.46
N ILE A 124 -5.45 10.50 -0.06
CA ILE A 124 -4.20 10.45 -0.83
C ILE A 124 -3.10 11.07 0.02
N CYS A 125 -1.93 10.43 0.07
CA CYS A 125 -0.72 10.99 0.65
C CYS A 125 0.44 11.02 -0.35
N THR A 126 1.22 12.10 -0.31
CA THR A 126 2.40 12.33 -1.15
C THR A 126 3.69 12.14 -0.37
N LYS A 127 4.82 12.03 -1.09
CA LYS A 127 6.14 11.83 -0.49
C LYS A 127 6.56 12.99 0.41
N ASP A 128 6.16 14.22 0.08
CA ASP A 128 6.49 15.42 0.87
C ASP A 128 5.57 15.60 2.10
N GLY A 129 4.76 14.58 2.39
CA GLY A 129 3.84 14.55 3.52
C GLY A 129 2.62 15.43 3.33
N ILE A 130 2.20 15.70 2.09
CA ILE A 130 0.88 16.28 1.82
C ILE A 130 -0.17 15.18 1.90
N ILE A 131 -1.33 15.51 2.43
CA ILE A 131 -2.49 14.62 2.54
C ILE A 131 -3.75 15.32 2.05
N LYS A 132 -4.59 14.57 1.32
CA LYS A 132 -5.83 15.08 0.76
C LYS A 132 -6.94 14.07 0.92
N LYS A 133 -8.13 14.53 1.30
CA LYS A 133 -9.34 13.72 1.39
C LYS A 133 -10.34 14.17 0.31
N THR A 134 -10.82 13.22 -0.48
CA THR A 134 -11.76 13.46 -1.59
C THR A 134 -12.91 12.48 -1.45
N ALA A 135 -14.15 12.90 -1.71
CA ALA A 135 -15.31 12.01 -1.65
C ALA A 135 -15.15 10.86 -2.67
N ILE A 136 -15.61 9.65 -2.33
CA ILE A 136 -15.52 8.50 -3.25
C ILE A 136 -16.36 8.71 -4.52
N SER A 137 -17.45 9.47 -4.44
CA SER A 137 -18.32 9.80 -5.57
C SER A 137 -17.59 10.51 -6.72
N GLU A 138 -16.53 11.25 -6.40
CA GLU A 138 -15.64 11.88 -7.40
C GLU A 138 -14.88 10.86 -8.27
N PHE A 139 -14.87 9.58 -7.88
CA PHE A 139 -14.17 8.48 -8.55
C PHE A 139 -15.12 7.40 -9.08
N GLU A 140 -16.43 7.64 -9.12
CA GLU A 140 -17.39 6.64 -9.62
C GLU A 140 -17.21 6.34 -11.11
N ASN A 141 -16.81 7.35 -11.88
CA ASN A 141 -16.69 7.30 -13.33
C ASN A 141 -15.24 7.31 -13.81
N VAL A 142 -14.30 6.72 -13.06
CA VAL A 142 -12.93 6.54 -13.56
C VAL A 142 -12.98 5.60 -14.77
N ARG A 143 -12.38 6.04 -15.88
CA ARG A 143 -12.32 5.29 -17.14
C ARG A 143 -10.89 4.86 -17.44
N ARG A 144 -10.71 4.06 -18.49
CA ARG A 144 -9.38 3.71 -19.03
C ARG A 144 -8.58 4.93 -19.53
N SER A 145 -9.26 6.00 -19.95
CA SER A 145 -8.70 7.32 -20.28
C SER A 145 -8.24 8.15 -19.08
N GLY A 146 -8.65 7.73 -17.89
CA GLY A 146 -8.35 8.37 -16.61
C GLY A 146 -9.04 9.70 -16.39
N LEU A 147 -8.84 10.24 -15.18
CA LEU A 147 -9.29 11.56 -14.75
C LEU A 147 -8.31 12.17 -13.76
N ILE A 148 -8.34 13.49 -13.57
CA ILE A 148 -7.50 14.16 -12.57
C ILE A 148 -7.88 13.68 -11.17
N ALA A 149 -6.92 13.21 -10.38
CA ALA A 149 -7.12 12.78 -9.00
C ALA A 149 -6.52 13.76 -7.99
N ILE A 150 -5.39 14.41 -8.32
CA ILE A 150 -4.68 15.39 -7.47
C ILE A 150 -3.78 16.30 -8.29
N THR A 151 -3.68 17.57 -7.91
CA THR A 151 -2.65 18.48 -8.43
C THR A 151 -1.38 18.36 -7.58
N LEU A 152 -0.35 17.73 -8.15
CA LEU A 152 0.96 17.57 -7.51
C LEU A 152 1.81 18.82 -7.66
N LYS A 153 2.55 19.18 -6.61
CA LYS A 153 3.55 20.25 -6.68
C LYS A 153 4.78 19.74 -7.42
N LYS A 154 5.54 20.65 -8.03
CA LYS A 154 6.78 20.30 -8.74
C LYS A 154 7.71 19.50 -7.83
N GLY A 155 8.05 18.30 -8.27
CA GLY A 155 8.95 17.39 -7.56
C GLY A 155 8.28 16.56 -6.47
N ASP A 156 7.01 16.78 -6.11
CA ASP A 156 6.25 15.91 -5.20
C ASP A 156 5.65 14.72 -5.97
N LEU A 157 5.47 13.59 -5.29
CA LEU A 157 4.98 12.35 -5.89
C LEU A 157 3.91 11.74 -5.00
N LEU A 158 2.82 11.27 -5.60
CA LEU A 158 1.84 10.45 -4.88
C LEU A 158 2.52 9.19 -4.34
N ARG A 159 2.20 8.79 -3.11
CA ARG A 159 2.78 7.60 -2.48
C ARG A 159 1.76 6.53 -2.15
N LYS A 160 0.61 6.93 -1.61
CA LYS A 160 -0.40 5.98 -1.17
C LYS A 160 -1.79 6.58 -1.23
N VAL A 161 -2.76 5.74 -1.56
CA VAL A 161 -4.19 6.05 -1.48
C VAL A 161 -4.85 5.03 -0.57
N SER A 162 -5.82 5.46 0.24
CA SER A 162 -6.55 4.58 1.17
C SER A 162 -8.01 4.99 1.33
N LYS A 163 -8.85 3.99 1.58
CA LYS A 163 -10.30 4.09 1.75
C LYS A 163 -10.65 4.45 3.20
N THR A 164 -11.45 5.48 3.41
CA THR A 164 -11.84 5.93 4.75
C THR A 164 -13.33 6.20 4.89
N THR A 165 -13.82 6.17 6.14
CA THR A 165 -15.23 6.34 6.50
C THR A 165 -15.58 7.79 6.88
N GLY A 166 -14.60 8.67 7.08
CA GLY A 166 -14.78 10.01 7.63
C GLY A 166 -14.57 10.10 9.15
N LEU A 167 -14.58 8.96 9.83
CA LEU A 167 -14.38 8.84 11.29
C LEU A 167 -13.06 8.14 11.64
N ASP A 168 -12.31 7.69 10.64
CA ASP A 168 -11.12 6.88 10.88
C ASP A 168 -9.97 7.74 11.42
N GLU A 169 -8.91 7.06 11.85
CA GLU A 169 -7.62 7.69 12.12
C GLU A 169 -6.62 7.31 11.05
N ILE A 170 -5.70 8.21 10.76
CA ILE A 170 -4.69 8.03 9.71
C ILE A 170 -3.33 7.93 10.39
N ILE A 171 -2.52 6.97 9.96
CA ILE A 171 -1.11 6.88 10.32
C ILE A 171 -0.24 7.02 9.08
N LEU A 172 0.71 7.94 9.12
CA LEU A 172 1.74 8.11 8.09
C LEU A 172 3.08 7.63 8.62
N VAL A 173 3.90 7.04 7.75
CA VAL A 173 5.23 6.50 8.08
C VAL A 173 6.26 7.02 7.08
N THR A 174 7.41 7.45 7.60
CA THR A 174 8.51 7.98 6.79
C THR A 174 9.65 6.99 6.61
N LYS A 175 10.43 7.20 5.54
CA LYS A 175 11.62 6.44 5.17
C LYS A 175 12.61 6.28 6.33
N LYS A 176 12.81 7.34 7.12
CA LYS A 176 13.73 7.37 8.27
C LYS A 176 13.10 6.95 9.60
N GLY A 177 11.92 6.31 9.58
CA GLY A 177 11.33 5.72 10.77
C GLY A 177 10.65 6.71 11.71
N GLN A 178 10.05 7.78 11.18
CA GLN A 178 9.06 8.57 11.89
C GLN A 178 7.64 8.12 11.53
N SER A 179 6.70 8.32 12.45
CA SER A 179 5.28 8.18 12.18
C SER A 179 4.44 9.24 12.86
N ILE A 180 3.34 9.63 12.21
CA ILE A 180 2.35 10.52 12.80
C ILE A 180 0.98 9.86 12.69
N ARG A 181 0.20 9.93 13.77
CA ARG A 181 -1.16 9.40 13.85
C ARG A 181 -2.09 10.53 14.26
N PHE A 182 -3.12 10.79 13.46
CA PHE A 182 -4.06 11.89 13.68
C PHE A 182 -5.46 11.51 13.18
N LYS A 183 -6.47 12.30 13.55
CA LYS A 183 -7.87 12.00 13.18
C LYS A 183 -8.14 12.44 11.75
N GLU A 184 -8.83 11.62 10.96
CA GLU A 184 -9.23 11.98 9.59
C GLU A 184 -10.10 13.26 9.54
N LYS A 185 -10.82 13.56 10.64
CA LYS A 185 -11.59 14.80 10.80
C LYS A 185 -10.75 16.08 10.69
N GLU A 186 -9.44 16.02 10.93
CA GLU A 186 -8.51 17.15 10.76
C GLU A 186 -8.22 17.48 9.28
N ILE A 187 -8.73 16.68 8.36
CA ILE A 187 -8.67 16.92 6.92
C ILE A 187 -10.09 17.24 6.46
N ARG A 188 -10.31 18.44 5.90
CA ARG A 188 -11.56 18.75 5.23
C ARG A 188 -11.66 18.00 3.89
N PRO A 189 -12.85 17.54 3.47
CA PRO A 189 -13.06 17.09 2.10
C PRO A 189 -12.69 18.20 1.10
N MET A 190 -12.09 17.80 -0.02
CA MET A 190 -11.66 18.66 -1.11
C MET A 190 -12.00 18.01 -2.45
N GLY A 191 -12.10 18.82 -3.50
CA GLY A 191 -12.25 18.32 -4.88
C GLY A 191 -10.94 17.73 -5.43
N ARG A 192 -11.04 17.05 -6.58
CA ARG A 192 -9.93 16.35 -7.23
C ARG A 192 -8.76 17.27 -7.62
N VAL A 193 -9.02 18.50 -8.04
CA VAL A 193 -7.97 19.46 -8.44
C VAL A 193 -7.19 20.08 -7.27
N ALA A 194 -7.63 19.89 -6.03
CA ALA A 194 -6.92 20.43 -4.88
C ALA A 194 -5.59 19.69 -4.63
N SER A 195 -4.58 20.41 -4.13
CA SER A 195 -3.28 19.83 -3.76
C SER A 195 -3.25 19.18 -2.38
N GLY A 196 -4.19 19.49 -1.49
CA GLY A 196 -4.23 18.95 -0.13
C GLY A 196 -3.55 19.83 0.92
N VAL A 197 -3.37 19.27 2.12
CA VAL A 197 -2.84 19.94 3.32
C VAL A 197 -1.69 19.13 3.94
N LYS A 198 -0.84 19.73 4.77
CA LYS A 198 0.35 19.06 5.33
C LYS A 198 -0.01 17.94 6.32
N GLY A 199 0.07 16.66 5.96
CA GLY A 199 -0.18 15.51 6.82
C GLY A 199 0.90 15.26 7.88
N ILE A 200 2.15 15.20 7.44
CA ILE A 200 3.36 15.09 8.27
C ILE A 200 4.39 16.07 7.73
N ARG A 201 5.28 16.57 8.58
CA ARG A 201 6.47 17.33 8.16
C ARG A 201 7.69 16.40 8.21
N PRO A 202 8.08 15.75 7.10
CA PRO A 202 9.32 14.98 7.04
C PRO A 202 10.52 15.87 7.38
N ARG A 203 11.52 15.29 8.03
CA ARG A 203 12.80 15.98 8.27
C ARG A 203 13.63 15.98 6.97
N LYS A 204 14.78 16.67 6.99
CA LYS A 204 15.70 16.71 5.84
C LYS A 204 16.08 15.30 5.36
N ASN A 205 16.02 15.09 4.05
CA ASN A 205 16.27 13.82 3.37
C ASN A 205 15.39 12.66 3.88
N ASP A 206 14.18 12.98 4.36
CA ASP A 206 13.15 12.02 4.73
C ASP A 206 11.93 12.24 3.82
N GLU A 207 11.15 11.20 3.62
CA GLU A 207 9.93 11.24 2.79
C GLU A 207 8.93 10.23 3.32
N VAL A 208 7.65 10.41 3.01
CA VAL A 208 6.62 9.42 3.32
C VAL A 208 6.79 8.20 2.42
N VAL A 209 6.76 7.02 3.03
CA VAL A 209 6.81 5.72 2.35
C VAL A 209 5.54 4.90 2.58
N GLY A 210 4.74 5.27 3.58
CA GLY A 210 3.51 4.56 3.90
C GLY A 210 2.44 5.45 4.51
N MET A 211 1.19 5.09 4.21
CA MET A 211 0.00 5.58 4.86
C MET A 211 -0.91 4.39 5.08
N ASP A 212 -1.58 4.34 6.23
CA ASP A 212 -2.66 3.40 6.45
C ASP A 212 -3.73 3.98 7.36
N VAL A 213 -4.86 3.29 7.41
CA VAL A 213 -6.09 3.71 8.07
C VAL A 213 -6.36 2.81 9.26
N ILE A 214 -6.48 3.42 10.43
CA ILE A 214 -6.90 2.75 11.65
C ILE A 214 -8.42 2.86 11.72
N LYS A 215 -9.09 1.75 11.49
CA LYS A 215 -10.56 1.69 11.48
C LYS A 215 -11.11 1.88 12.88
N MET A 216 -11.92 2.92 13.03
CA MET A 216 -12.56 3.30 14.28
C MET A 216 -14.02 2.83 14.28
N GLN A 217 -14.54 2.48 15.46
CA GLN A 217 -15.94 2.13 15.63
C GLN A 217 -16.56 2.86 16.82
N ILE A 218 -17.86 3.06 16.77
CA ILE A 218 -18.60 3.61 17.91
C ILE A 218 -18.95 2.45 18.84
N SER A 219 -18.44 2.50 20.07
CA SER A 219 -18.74 1.52 21.11
C SER A 219 -18.94 2.26 22.42
N ASN A 220 -20.05 1.98 23.11
CA ASN A 220 -20.50 2.70 24.31
C ASN A 220 -20.56 4.22 24.11
N GLY A 221 -21.09 4.66 22.96
CA GLY A 221 -21.24 6.09 22.61
C GLY A 221 -19.92 6.82 22.31
N LYS A 222 -18.77 6.14 22.31
CA LYS A 222 -17.46 6.74 22.04
C LYS A 222 -16.82 6.13 20.81
N LEU A 223 -16.17 6.98 20.01
CA LEU A 223 -15.35 6.55 18.88
C LEU A 223 -14.03 5.98 19.42
N GLN A 224 -13.81 4.69 19.24
CA GLN A 224 -12.62 3.99 19.73
C GLN A 224 -12.20 2.86 18.78
N ILE A 225 -10.95 2.43 18.88
CA ILE A 225 -10.52 1.16 18.30
C ILE A 225 -11.31 0.04 18.97
N ASP A 226 -11.61 -1.02 18.22
CA ASP A 226 -12.20 -2.22 18.80
C ASP A 226 -11.31 -2.80 19.90
N LYS A 227 -11.80 -2.77 21.15
CA LYS A 227 -11.06 -3.28 22.31
C LYS A 227 -10.82 -4.79 22.26
N LYS A 228 -11.63 -5.53 21.49
CA LYS A 228 -11.46 -6.98 21.29
C LYS A 228 -10.43 -7.28 20.20
N ARG A 229 -10.09 -6.30 19.36
CA ARG A 229 -9.14 -6.43 18.25
C ARG A 229 -7.73 -6.02 18.71
N LYS A 230 -6.74 -6.81 18.32
CA LYS A 230 -5.32 -6.49 18.56
C LYS A 230 -4.76 -5.85 17.30
N ASP A 231 -4.74 -4.52 17.31
CA ASP A 231 -4.30 -3.76 16.15
C ASP A 231 -2.80 -3.50 16.22
N TYR A 232 -2.09 -3.78 15.13
CA TYR A 232 -0.64 -3.60 15.05
C TYR A 232 -0.27 -2.75 13.84
N LEU A 233 0.78 -1.95 13.97
CA LEU A 233 1.51 -1.45 12.82
C LEU A 233 2.63 -2.43 12.48
N LEU A 234 2.53 -3.09 11.34
CA LEU A 234 3.62 -3.81 10.69
C LEU A 234 4.47 -2.82 9.90
N VAL A 235 5.79 -2.93 10.04
CA VAL A 235 6.76 -2.18 9.23
C VAL A 235 7.79 -3.11 8.63
N VAL A 236 8.22 -2.82 7.40
CA VAL A 236 9.24 -3.58 6.66
C VAL A 236 10.26 -2.61 6.03
N THR A 237 11.55 -2.96 6.11
CA THR A 237 12.67 -2.17 5.61
C THR A 237 13.29 -2.77 4.35
N GLU A 238 14.05 -1.95 3.60
CA GLU A 238 14.63 -2.32 2.31
C GLU A 238 15.58 -3.52 2.41
N ASN A 239 16.29 -3.73 3.54
CA ASN A 239 17.15 -4.90 3.74
C ASN A 239 16.41 -6.10 4.36
N GLY A 240 15.07 -6.14 4.26
CA GLY A 240 14.29 -7.31 4.67
C GLY A 240 14.13 -7.48 6.17
N TYR A 241 14.17 -6.40 6.97
CA TYR A 241 13.83 -6.43 8.40
C TYR A 241 12.41 -5.92 8.63
N GLY A 242 11.77 -6.39 9.69
CA GLY A 242 10.42 -5.96 10.03
C GLY A 242 10.00 -6.33 11.45
N LYS A 243 8.90 -5.72 11.89
CA LYS A 243 8.31 -5.95 13.20
C LYS A 243 6.85 -5.51 13.21
N ARG A 244 6.10 -6.04 14.17
CA ARG A 244 4.79 -5.52 14.56
C ARG A 244 4.95 -4.67 15.82
N THR A 245 4.18 -3.59 15.93
CA THR A 245 4.11 -2.79 17.16
C THR A 245 2.67 -2.49 17.45
N ASP A 246 2.25 -2.66 18.71
CA ASP A 246 0.86 -2.41 19.13
C ASP A 246 0.45 -0.96 18.79
N LEU A 247 -0.72 -0.76 18.20
CA LEU A 247 -1.18 0.58 17.83
C LEU A 247 -1.38 1.50 19.04
N LYS A 248 -1.55 0.96 20.25
CA LYS A 248 -1.61 1.73 21.51
C LYS A 248 -0.32 2.49 21.79
N GLU A 249 0.81 2.02 21.27
CA GLU A 249 2.08 2.75 21.38
C GLU A 249 2.09 4.04 20.54
N TYR A 250 1.24 4.14 19.51
CA TYR A 250 1.18 5.31 18.64
C TYR A 250 0.12 6.28 19.17
N ARG A 251 0.55 7.19 20.04
CA ARG A 251 -0.32 8.27 20.54
C ARG A 251 -0.83 9.15 19.40
N LEU A 252 -2.05 9.67 19.59
CA LEU A 252 -2.58 10.73 18.75
C LEU A 252 -1.71 11.99 18.83
N GLN A 253 -1.56 12.64 17.68
CA GLN A 253 -0.80 13.86 17.45
C GLN A 253 -1.64 14.78 16.55
N GLY A 254 -1.32 16.08 16.53
CA GLY A 254 -1.91 16.99 15.54
C GLY A 254 -1.28 16.78 14.16
N ARG A 255 -2.10 16.83 13.11
CA ARG A 255 -1.64 16.76 11.73
C ARG A 255 -0.58 17.84 11.43
N GLY A 256 0.44 17.49 10.65
CA GLY A 256 1.49 18.41 10.18
C GLY A 256 2.70 18.52 11.12
N GLY A 257 2.70 17.81 12.24
CA GLY A 257 3.88 17.64 13.09
C GLY A 257 4.97 16.76 12.45
N THR A 258 6.11 16.62 13.13
CA THR A 258 7.22 15.77 12.66
C THR A 258 7.07 14.29 12.98
N GLY A 259 6.04 13.93 13.77
CA GLY A 259 5.82 12.56 14.22
C GLY A 259 6.72 12.13 15.39
N ILE A 260 6.60 10.85 15.73
CA ILE A 260 7.39 10.11 16.72
C ILE A 260 8.11 8.95 16.05
N LYS A 261 9.17 8.43 16.67
CA LYS A 261 9.91 7.29 16.12
C LYS A 261 9.02 6.04 16.05
N THR A 262 9.08 5.33 14.93
CA THR A 262 8.38 4.06 14.66
C THR A 262 9.32 2.87 14.44
N ALA A 263 10.58 3.14 14.10
CA ALA A 263 11.63 2.14 13.90
C ALA A 263 13.01 2.78 14.11
N LYS A 264 13.99 1.98 14.54
CA LYS A 264 15.41 2.38 14.53
C LYS A 264 16.03 1.99 13.20
N ILE A 265 16.17 2.97 12.31
CA ILE A 265 16.84 2.82 11.02
C ILE A 265 18.35 2.83 11.22
N THR A 266 19.02 1.84 10.62
CA THR A 266 20.47 1.63 10.65
C THR A 266 20.94 1.17 9.27
N SER A 267 22.25 1.17 9.02
CA SER A 267 22.82 0.59 7.79
C SER A 267 22.40 -0.88 7.59
N LYS A 268 22.28 -1.64 8.68
CA LYS A 268 21.83 -3.04 8.68
C LYS A 268 20.40 -3.20 8.17
N THR A 269 19.48 -2.37 8.64
CA THR A 269 18.05 -2.47 8.26
C THR A 269 17.78 -1.82 6.92
N GLY A 270 18.54 -0.78 6.58
CA GLY A 270 18.16 0.18 5.57
C GLY A 270 16.88 0.93 5.94
N SER A 271 16.44 1.75 4.99
CA SER A 271 15.24 2.58 5.03
C SER A 271 13.96 1.77 5.15
N LEU A 272 12.90 2.36 5.70
CA LEU A 272 11.55 1.78 5.61
C LEU A 272 11.03 1.83 4.17
N VAL A 273 10.34 0.78 3.76
CA VAL A 273 9.74 0.66 2.41
C VAL A 273 8.26 0.33 2.45
N ALA A 274 7.78 -0.33 3.51
CA ALA A 274 6.37 -0.65 3.65
C ALA A 274 5.89 -0.52 5.10
N SER A 275 4.63 -0.11 5.25
CA SER A 275 3.91 -0.14 6.52
C SER A 275 2.47 -0.56 6.28
N ARG A 276 1.92 -1.39 7.17
CA ARG A 276 0.53 -1.86 7.11
C ARG A 276 -0.06 -1.91 8.52
N VAL A 277 -1.25 -1.37 8.69
CA VAL A 277 -2.08 -1.59 9.87
C VAL A 277 -2.74 -2.95 9.73
N LEU A 278 -2.49 -3.82 10.70
CA LEU A 278 -3.06 -5.16 10.80
C LEU A 278 -4.26 -5.10 11.74
N LEU A 279 -5.41 -5.57 11.24
CA LEU A 279 -6.68 -5.57 11.97
C LEU A 279 -7.08 -6.98 12.42
N GLY A 280 -6.20 -7.96 12.24
CA GLY A 280 -6.35 -9.31 12.77
C GLY A 280 -7.09 -10.28 11.85
N GLY A 281 -7.47 -9.84 10.65
CA GLY A 281 -7.93 -10.72 9.58
C GLY A 281 -6.78 -11.26 8.74
N GLU A 282 -5.64 -10.57 8.74
CA GLU A 282 -4.48 -10.94 7.95
C GLU A 282 -3.68 -12.08 8.59
N GLU A 283 -3.39 -13.12 7.82
CA GLU A 283 -2.68 -14.32 8.26
C GLU A 283 -1.21 -14.31 7.83
N ASP A 284 -0.93 -13.90 6.59
CA ASP A 284 0.38 -14.01 5.98
C ASP A 284 0.91 -12.66 5.47
N LEU A 285 2.22 -12.47 5.63
CA LEU A 285 2.98 -11.41 5.00
C LEU A 285 3.67 -11.97 3.77
N ILE A 286 3.48 -11.33 2.63
CA ILE A 286 4.21 -11.62 1.40
C ILE A 286 5.10 -10.43 1.08
N VAL A 287 6.39 -10.69 0.93
CA VAL A 287 7.41 -9.68 0.61
C VAL A 287 8.07 -10.05 -0.71
N ILE A 288 8.23 -9.07 -1.59
CA ILE A 288 8.93 -9.22 -2.86
C ILE A 288 10.14 -8.28 -2.92
N SER A 289 11.25 -8.78 -3.43
CA SER A 289 12.43 -7.98 -3.72
C SER A 289 12.38 -7.34 -5.10
N GLN A 290 13.23 -6.34 -5.34
CA GLN A 290 13.36 -5.66 -6.62
C GLN A 290 13.80 -6.64 -7.71
N LYS A 291 14.67 -7.62 -7.38
CA LYS A 291 15.08 -8.70 -8.29
C LYS A 291 14.07 -9.86 -8.38
N GLY A 292 12.87 -9.73 -7.80
CA GLY A 292 11.76 -10.66 -7.98
C GLY A 292 11.75 -11.89 -7.06
N GLN A 293 12.55 -11.89 -5.99
CA GLN A 293 12.50 -12.94 -4.98
C GLN A 293 11.30 -12.71 -4.04
N VAL A 294 10.51 -13.75 -3.77
CA VAL A 294 9.29 -13.66 -2.96
C VAL A 294 9.35 -14.60 -1.76
N ILE A 295 9.06 -14.07 -0.58
CA ILE A 295 8.82 -14.86 0.63
C ILE A 295 7.41 -14.62 1.15
N ARG A 296 6.69 -15.71 1.43
CA ARG A 296 5.43 -15.71 2.18
C ARG A 296 5.69 -16.26 3.57
N THR A 297 5.30 -15.56 4.62
CA THR A 297 5.51 -16.00 6.00
C THR A 297 4.34 -15.62 6.88
N LYS A 298 4.04 -16.44 7.90
CA LYS A 298 2.95 -16.15 8.84
C LYS A 298 3.21 -14.87 9.60
N ILE A 299 2.24 -13.97 9.65
CA ILE A 299 2.29 -12.71 10.41
C ILE A 299 2.56 -13.01 11.90
N SER A 300 1.99 -14.09 12.43
CA SER A 300 2.21 -14.54 13.81
C SER A 300 3.67 -14.79 14.15
N SER A 301 4.52 -15.15 13.17
CA SER A 301 5.96 -15.38 13.35
C SER A 301 6.80 -14.10 13.44
N ILE A 302 6.21 -12.95 13.11
CA ILE A 302 6.86 -11.64 13.17
C ILE A 302 6.69 -11.11 14.60
N PRO A 303 7.76 -10.80 15.35
CA PRO A 303 7.65 -10.42 16.74
C PRO A 303 6.95 -9.07 16.91
N ILE A 304 6.24 -8.97 18.03
CA ILE A 304 5.69 -7.71 18.53
C ILE A 304 6.78 -7.04 19.36
N LEU A 305 7.23 -5.86 18.94
CA LEU A 305 8.32 -5.11 19.55
C LEU A 305 7.93 -3.64 19.68
N SER A 306 8.55 -2.94 20.62
CA SER A 306 8.28 -1.51 20.83
C SER A 306 8.71 -0.65 19.64
N ARG A 307 8.19 0.58 19.57
CA ARG A 307 8.47 1.52 18.47
C ARG A 307 9.96 1.72 18.15
N PRO A 308 10.85 2.07 19.11
CA PRO A 308 12.23 2.45 18.78
C PRO A 308 13.18 1.26 18.54
N THR A 309 12.66 0.10 18.16
CA THR A 309 13.45 -1.11 17.84
C THR A 309 13.72 -1.24 16.34
N GLN A 310 14.70 -2.07 15.97
CA GLN A 310 15.10 -2.30 14.58
C GLN A 310 14.29 -3.41 13.87
N GLY A 311 13.59 -4.26 14.65
CA GLY A 311 12.91 -5.44 14.13
C GLY A 311 13.83 -6.64 13.89
N VAL A 312 13.30 -7.65 13.20
CA VAL A 312 13.98 -8.91 12.91
C VAL A 312 13.94 -9.19 11.42
N ARG A 313 14.84 -10.05 10.93
CA ARG A 313 14.93 -10.37 9.50
C ARG A 313 13.68 -11.12 9.03
N ILE A 314 12.88 -10.55 8.14
CA ILE A 314 11.76 -11.19 7.45
C ILE A 314 12.25 -12.02 6.27
N MET A 315 13.15 -11.44 5.47
CA MET A 315 13.65 -12.00 4.22
C MET A 315 15.17 -11.89 4.23
N LYS A 316 15.86 -12.96 3.83
CA LYS A 316 17.29 -12.90 3.51
C LYS A 316 17.42 -12.50 2.05
N LEU A 317 17.94 -11.30 1.80
CA LEU A 317 18.21 -10.80 0.46
C LEU A 317 19.61 -11.23 0.03
N GLU A 318 19.78 -11.39 -1.28
CA GLU A 318 21.10 -11.50 -1.90
C GLU A 318 21.77 -10.12 -1.95
N GLU A 319 23.05 -10.08 -2.31
CA GLU A 319 23.80 -8.83 -2.43
C GLU A 319 23.16 -7.88 -3.45
N GLU A 320 23.14 -6.59 -3.12
CA GLU A 320 22.53 -5.50 -3.90
C GLU A 320 21.01 -5.63 -4.17
N ASP A 321 20.35 -6.66 -3.63
CA ASP A 321 18.90 -6.79 -3.70
C ASP A 321 18.24 -6.09 -2.51
N LYS A 322 17.02 -5.57 -2.75
CA LYS A 322 16.25 -4.83 -1.76
C LYS A 322 14.79 -5.23 -1.83
N VAL A 323 14.08 -5.13 -0.71
CA VAL A 323 12.62 -5.25 -0.70
C VAL A 323 12.03 -4.13 -1.55
N ALA A 324 11.20 -4.50 -2.52
CA ALA A 324 10.43 -3.58 -3.35
C ALA A 324 9.08 -3.24 -2.70
N SER A 325 8.34 -4.28 -2.32
CA SER A 325 6.98 -4.14 -1.76
C SER A 325 6.67 -5.27 -0.79
N ALA A 326 5.67 -5.04 0.05
CA ALA A 326 5.10 -6.03 0.94
C ALA A 326 3.60 -5.86 1.02
N THR A 327 2.88 -6.98 1.07
CA THR A 327 1.42 -7.03 1.22
C THR A 327 1.02 -8.09 2.22
N CYS A 328 -0.19 -7.98 2.76
CA CYS A 328 -0.77 -8.94 3.68
C CYS A 328 -2.01 -9.56 3.03
N ILE A 329 -2.18 -10.87 3.24
CA ILE A 329 -3.39 -11.64 2.96
C ILE A 329 -3.93 -12.17 4.27
#